data_AF-A0A4Q4WJ69-F1
#
_entry.id   AF-A0A4Q4WJ69-F1
#
_cell.length_a   1.000
_cell.length_b   1.000
_cell.length_c   1.000
_cell.angle_alpha   90.00
_cell.angle_beta   90.00
_cell.angle_gamma   90.00
#
_symmetry.space_group_name_H-M   'P 1'
#
loop_
_entity.id
_entity.type
_entity.pdbx_description
1 polymer ?
#
loop_
_entity_poly.entity_id
_entity_poly.type
_entity_poly.pdbx_seq_one_letter_code
_entity_poly.pdbx_strand_id
1 'polypeptide(L)'
;MTSLIDKVSSDAEARKQLTIPEGLISSPFGALVLETIRATEAKKKLVVPWRLDEPYDQPYYKHNETAQAWKPSTPGEYMSSEVRGQQPSDDSISPVDGLTLYSWNIDQMLPFAEARMETALAYLEHLTARVAPMTATVVFLQECTLPYLETIARSQWVRDRFYVTDIDASNWTSGHAGTTMLVDRRLLVTACFRVHFIQTLLDRDAHFIDILMRRPGTSGSQESDDLILRLCNVHLESFDWETPLRPAQMRAIAKYTHQDGVHGALVAGDFNSLQPYDIILHTEHELRDAFLEFGGQEDEEAGFT
;
A
#
# COMPACT_ATOMS: atom_id res chain seq x y z
N MET A 1 -11.56 -7.91 -30.73
CA MET A 1 -10.86 -8.76 -29.75
C MET A 1 -9.43 -8.88 -30.24
N THR A 2 -8.52 -8.07 -29.70
CA THR A 2 -7.08 -8.22 -29.96
C THR A 2 -6.64 -9.56 -29.36
N SER A 3 -5.86 -10.36 -30.10
CA SER A 3 -5.49 -11.68 -29.61
C SER A 3 -4.58 -11.55 -28.37
N LEU A 4 -4.62 -12.53 -27.47
CA LEU A 4 -3.78 -12.54 -26.26
C LEU A 4 -2.29 -12.42 -26.61
N ILE A 5 -1.90 -12.96 -27.77
CA ILE A 5 -0.54 -12.90 -28.31
C ILE A 5 -0.19 -11.47 -28.75
N ASP A 6 -1.13 -10.76 -29.36
CA ASP A 6 -0.92 -9.38 -29.83
C ASP A 6 -0.76 -8.41 -28.65
N LYS A 7 -1.50 -8.65 -27.56
CA LYS A 7 -1.38 -7.86 -26.32
C LYS A 7 -0.04 -8.08 -25.63
N VAL A 8 0.40 -9.34 -25.50
CA VAL A 8 1.72 -9.69 -24.94
C VAL A 8 2.86 -9.10 -25.79
N SER A 9 2.73 -9.12 -27.12
CA SER A 9 3.72 -8.53 -28.03
C SER A 9 3.77 -7.01 -27.92
N SER A 10 2.60 -6.34 -27.89
CA SER A 10 2.51 -4.87 -27.75
C SER A 10 3.08 -4.37 -26.43
N ASP A 11 2.79 -5.05 -25.31
CA ASP A 11 3.32 -4.69 -24.00
C ASP A 11 4.84 -4.92 -23.92
N ALA A 12 5.35 -5.95 -24.60
CA ALA A 12 6.79 -6.22 -24.69
C ALA A 12 7.53 -5.20 -25.59
N GLU A 13 6.88 -4.68 -26.62
CA GLU A 13 7.47 -3.78 -27.61
C GLU A 13 7.51 -2.33 -27.11
N ALA A 14 6.48 -1.88 -26.38
CA ALA A 14 6.50 -0.62 -25.64
C ALA A 14 7.63 -0.58 -24.58
N ARG A 15 8.01 -1.75 -24.05
CA ARG A 15 9.06 -1.90 -23.02
C ARG A 15 10.48 -2.06 -23.56
N LYS A 16 10.65 -2.34 -24.86
CA LYS A 16 11.97 -2.50 -25.52
C LYS A 16 12.71 -1.18 -25.77
N GLN A 17 12.07 -0.02 -25.56
CA GLN A 17 12.62 1.29 -25.89
C GLN A 17 13.25 2.05 -24.70
N LEU A 18 13.77 1.36 -23.69
CA LEU A 18 14.30 2.05 -22.51
C LEU A 18 15.79 1.82 -22.28
N THR A 19 16.53 2.92 -22.43
CA THR A 19 17.92 3.05 -22.05
C THR A 19 17.99 3.29 -20.54
N ILE A 20 18.71 2.45 -19.80
CA ILE A 20 18.99 2.73 -18.39
C ILE A 20 19.91 3.95 -18.33
N PRO A 21 19.59 5.01 -17.56
CA PRO A 21 20.39 6.23 -17.55
C PRO A 21 21.86 5.93 -17.25
N GLU A 22 22.79 6.41 -18.08
CA GLU A 22 24.22 6.16 -17.90
C GLU A 22 24.72 6.61 -16.52
N GLY A 23 24.17 7.72 -16.00
CA GLY A 23 24.44 8.23 -14.66
C GLY A 23 24.12 7.21 -13.56
N LEU A 24 23.01 6.46 -13.71
CA LEU A 24 22.60 5.43 -12.76
C LEU A 24 23.55 4.24 -12.78
N ILE A 25 23.96 3.80 -13.98
CA ILE A 25 24.92 2.70 -14.19
C ILE A 25 26.29 3.05 -13.58
N SER A 26 26.72 4.30 -13.74
CA SER A 26 28.03 4.77 -13.26
C SER A 26 28.09 5.06 -11.75
N SER A 27 26.95 5.02 -11.05
CA SER A 27 26.89 5.28 -9.61
C SER A 27 27.45 4.11 -8.78
N PRO A 28 27.89 4.34 -7.52
CA PRO A 28 28.32 3.27 -6.61
C PRO A 28 27.24 2.18 -6.39
N PHE A 29 25.97 2.53 -6.59
CA PHE A 29 24.83 1.64 -6.45
C PHE A 29 24.34 1.06 -7.79
N GLY A 30 24.93 1.46 -8.93
CA GLY A 30 24.46 1.09 -10.26
C GLY A 30 24.40 -0.42 -10.48
N ALA A 31 25.37 -1.16 -9.93
CA ALA A 31 25.37 -2.62 -10.00
C ALA A 31 24.17 -3.24 -9.26
N LEU A 32 23.85 -2.74 -8.06
CA LEU A 32 22.74 -3.22 -7.23
C LEU A 32 21.39 -2.88 -7.88
N VAL A 33 21.27 -1.67 -8.43
CA VAL A 33 20.09 -1.24 -9.19
C VAL A 33 19.85 -2.14 -10.42
N LEU A 34 20.90 -2.41 -11.19
CA LEU A 34 20.82 -3.31 -12.35
C LEU A 34 20.44 -4.74 -11.93
N GLU A 35 20.94 -5.21 -10.80
CA GLU A 35 20.56 -6.50 -10.24
C GLU A 35 19.07 -6.53 -9.85
N THR A 36 18.57 -5.49 -9.19
CA THR A 36 17.14 -5.35 -8.84
C THR A 36 16.25 -5.34 -10.08
N ILE A 37 16.61 -4.58 -11.12
CA ILE A 37 15.86 -4.56 -12.39
C ILE A 37 15.80 -5.96 -13.01
N ARG A 38 16.96 -6.64 -13.09
CA ARG A 38 17.03 -8.01 -13.62
C ARG A 38 16.24 -9.00 -12.79
N ALA A 39 16.30 -8.90 -11.46
CA ALA A 39 15.58 -9.78 -10.56
C ALA A 39 14.06 -9.57 -10.62
N THR A 40 13.61 -8.34 -10.80
CA THR A 40 12.20 -7.99 -11.05
C THR A 40 11.72 -8.65 -12.34
N GLU A 41 12.42 -8.44 -13.45
CA GLU A 41 12.07 -9.01 -14.74
C GLU A 41 12.11 -10.55 -14.73
N ALA A 42 13.10 -11.15 -14.07
CA ALA A 42 13.22 -12.60 -13.95
C ALA A 42 12.07 -13.25 -13.14
N LYS A 43 11.43 -12.49 -12.23
CA LYS A 43 10.32 -12.95 -11.40
C LYS A 43 8.96 -12.42 -11.86
N LYS A 44 8.90 -11.80 -13.03
CA LYS A 44 7.67 -11.26 -13.59
C LYS A 44 6.71 -12.38 -13.98
N LYS A 45 5.43 -12.23 -13.63
CA LYS A 45 4.41 -13.22 -13.96
C LYS A 45 4.01 -13.08 -15.43
N LEU A 46 3.99 -14.20 -16.16
CA LEU A 46 3.56 -14.23 -17.57
C LEU A 46 2.08 -13.93 -17.74
N VAL A 47 1.26 -14.36 -16.79
CA VAL A 47 -0.19 -14.16 -16.77
C VAL A 47 -0.57 -13.66 -15.40
N VAL A 48 -1.35 -12.59 -15.39
CA VAL A 48 -1.91 -11.98 -14.18
C VAL A 48 -3.43 -11.89 -14.30
N PRO A 49 -4.18 -12.02 -13.18
CA PRO A 49 -5.64 -11.99 -13.20
C PRO A 49 -6.23 -10.58 -13.30
N TRP A 50 -5.43 -9.54 -13.10
CA TRP A 50 -5.89 -8.15 -13.12
C TRP A 50 -5.75 -7.49 -14.49
N ARG A 51 -6.45 -6.37 -14.64
CA ARG A 51 -6.27 -5.41 -15.74
C ARG A 51 -5.49 -4.21 -15.21
N LEU A 52 -4.58 -3.69 -16.03
CA LEU A 52 -3.76 -2.53 -15.67
C LEU A 52 -4.65 -1.28 -15.57
N ASP A 53 -4.33 -0.40 -14.63
CA ASP A 53 -5.08 0.81 -14.27
C ASP A 53 -6.57 0.57 -13.90
N GLU A 54 -6.95 -0.67 -13.61
CA GLU A 54 -8.26 -1.05 -13.07
C GLU A 54 -8.10 -1.67 -11.67
N PRO A 55 -9.08 -1.52 -10.76
CA PRO A 55 -9.04 -2.15 -9.45
C PRO A 55 -9.09 -3.67 -9.57
N TYR A 56 -8.27 -4.34 -8.77
CA TYR A 56 -8.29 -5.77 -8.58
C TYR A 56 -8.41 -6.08 -7.10
N ASP A 57 -9.54 -6.66 -6.70
CA ASP A 57 -9.81 -7.01 -5.32
C ASP A 57 -8.88 -8.14 -4.86
N GLN A 58 -8.39 -8.01 -3.63
CA GLN A 58 -7.61 -9.04 -2.96
C GLN A 58 -8.10 -9.27 -1.52
N PRO A 59 -7.89 -10.46 -0.95
CA PRO A 59 -8.16 -10.66 0.46
C PRO A 59 -7.18 -9.87 1.33
N TYR A 60 -7.59 -9.62 2.56
CA TYR A 60 -6.68 -9.36 3.68
C TYR A 60 -6.72 -10.58 4.62
N TYR A 61 -5.80 -10.66 5.58
CA TYR A 61 -5.58 -11.86 6.37
C TYR A 61 -5.62 -11.56 7.86
N LYS A 62 -6.33 -12.42 8.59
CA LYS A 62 -6.35 -12.44 10.06
C LYS A 62 -5.64 -13.69 10.57
N HIS A 63 -4.76 -13.55 11.55
CA HIS A 63 -4.18 -14.72 12.19
C HIS A 63 -5.24 -15.42 13.05
N ASN A 64 -5.38 -16.73 12.85
CA ASN A 64 -6.25 -17.59 13.65
C ASN A 64 -5.38 -18.37 14.65
N GLU A 65 -5.45 -17.99 15.93
CA GLU A 65 -4.65 -18.61 16.99
C GLU A 65 -4.92 -20.12 17.14
N THR A 66 -6.15 -20.57 16.95
CA THR A 66 -6.47 -22.00 17.10
C THR A 66 -5.86 -22.85 15.99
N ALA A 67 -5.92 -22.35 14.75
CA ALA A 67 -5.37 -23.04 13.58
C ALA A 67 -3.87 -22.76 13.37
N GLN A 68 -3.30 -21.81 14.12
CA GLN A 68 -1.93 -21.31 13.93
C GLN A 68 -1.65 -20.94 12.46
N ALA A 69 -2.62 -20.25 11.84
CA ALA A 69 -2.60 -19.95 10.42
C ALA A 69 -3.26 -18.60 10.11
N TRP A 70 -2.74 -17.93 9.08
CA TRP A 70 -3.37 -16.76 8.49
C TRP A 70 -4.56 -17.20 7.64
N LYS A 71 -5.75 -16.65 7.94
CA LYS A 71 -6.98 -16.93 7.19
C LYS A 71 -7.35 -15.73 6.33
N PRO A 72 -7.66 -15.92 5.04
CA PRO A 72 -8.14 -14.84 4.19
C PRO A 72 -9.51 -14.36 4.67
N SER A 73 -9.76 -13.09 4.48
CA SER A 73 -11.04 -12.41 4.69
C SER A 73 -11.31 -11.57 3.45
N THR A 74 -12.52 -11.70 2.90
CA THR A 74 -12.94 -10.90 1.76
C THR A 74 -13.71 -9.68 2.27
N PRO A 75 -13.37 -8.48 1.79
CA PRO A 75 -14.19 -7.30 2.06
C PRO A 75 -15.56 -7.49 1.41
N GLY A 76 -16.60 -7.78 2.20
CA GLY A 76 -17.94 -8.08 1.68
C GLY A 76 -18.82 -8.96 2.56
N GLU A 77 -18.27 -9.69 3.54
CA GLU A 77 -19.09 -10.46 4.49
C GLU A 77 -19.97 -9.58 5.42
N TYR A 78 -19.79 -8.26 5.39
CA TYR A 78 -20.56 -7.30 6.21
C TYR A 78 -21.90 -6.87 5.60
N MET A 79 -22.17 -7.20 4.33
CA MET A 79 -23.37 -6.73 3.61
C MET A 79 -24.57 -7.71 3.65
N SER A 80 -24.42 -8.93 4.16
CA SER A 80 -25.60 -9.80 4.32
C SER A 80 -26.40 -9.39 5.56
N SER A 81 -27.60 -8.86 5.31
CA SER A 81 -28.57 -8.44 6.32
C SER A 81 -28.93 -9.52 7.35
N GLU A 82 -28.58 -10.78 7.10
CA GLU A 82 -28.82 -11.92 7.99
C GLU A 82 -27.83 -11.99 9.17
N VAL A 83 -26.64 -11.36 9.08
CA VAL A 83 -25.64 -11.39 10.16
C VAL A 83 -25.92 -10.36 11.27
N ARG A 84 -26.76 -9.34 11.01
CA ARG A 84 -27.26 -8.44 12.09
C ARG A 84 -28.02 -9.18 13.19
N GLY A 85 -28.61 -10.34 12.89
CA GLY A 85 -29.49 -11.07 13.80
C GLY A 85 -28.81 -12.03 14.76
N GLN A 86 -27.51 -12.30 14.62
CA GLN A 86 -26.78 -13.29 15.43
C GLN A 86 -25.53 -12.72 16.14
N GLN A 87 -25.31 -11.41 16.11
CA GLN A 87 -24.39 -10.81 17.06
C GLN A 87 -25.02 -10.83 18.46
N PRO A 88 -24.28 -11.23 19.51
CA PRO A 88 -24.71 -10.95 20.86
C PRO A 88 -24.96 -9.45 20.95
N SER A 89 -26.15 -9.10 21.43
CA SER A 89 -26.54 -7.73 21.73
C SER A 89 -25.58 -7.15 22.76
N ASP A 90 -24.56 -6.45 22.30
CA ASP A 90 -23.75 -5.52 23.10
C ASP A 90 -22.95 -4.63 22.14
N ASP A 91 -23.27 -3.34 22.08
CA ASP A 91 -22.36 -2.18 21.95
C ASP A 91 -21.04 -2.25 21.13
N SER A 92 -20.84 -3.12 20.13
CA SER A 92 -19.57 -3.19 19.36
C SER A 92 -19.46 -2.16 18.23
N ILE A 93 -19.73 -0.92 18.60
CA ILE A 93 -19.03 0.31 18.20
C ILE A 93 -17.57 0.01 17.81
N SER A 94 -17.08 0.46 16.63
CA SER A 94 -15.63 0.51 16.36
C SER A 94 -14.97 1.28 17.50
N PRO A 95 -14.08 0.66 18.30
CA PRO A 95 -13.63 1.20 19.58
C PRO A 95 -12.60 2.33 19.41
N VAL A 96 -12.48 2.87 18.19
CA VAL A 96 -11.50 3.88 17.81
C VAL A 96 -12.18 5.08 17.17
N ASP A 97 -11.71 6.27 17.49
CA ASP A 97 -12.16 7.56 16.96
C ASP A 97 -11.00 8.35 16.30
N GLY A 98 -9.80 7.77 16.29
CA GLY A 98 -8.63 8.32 15.62
C GLY A 98 -7.87 7.29 14.80
N LEU A 99 -7.06 7.78 13.88
CA LEU A 99 -6.15 6.99 13.06
C LEU A 99 -4.74 7.60 13.13
N THR A 100 -3.73 6.73 13.26
CA THR A 100 -2.32 7.07 13.03
C THR A 100 -1.80 6.19 11.90
N LEU A 101 -1.23 6.81 10.88
CA LEU A 101 -0.66 6.15 9.73
C LEU A 101 0.86 6.31 9.76
N TYR A 102 1.58 5.20 9.68
CA TYR A 102 3.02 5.17 9.46
C TYR A 102 3.28 4.67 8.03
N SER A 103 4.30 5.20 7.37
CA SER A 103 4.78 4.69 6.08
C SER A 103 6.28 4.50 6.13
N TRP A 104 6.78 3.39 5.58
CA TRP A 104 8.21 3.10 5.57
C TRP A 104 8.62 2.21 4.39
N ASN A 105 9.51 2.72 3.53
CA ASN A 105 10.27 1.89 2.61
C ASN A 105 11.36 1.15 3.40
N ILE A 106 11.25 -0.17 3.48
CA ILE A 106 12.15 -1.00 4.29
C ILE A 106 13.39 -1.48 3.54
N ASP A 107 13.63 -1.00 2.32
CA ASP A 107 14.79 -1.27 1.47
C ASP A 107 15.03 -2.77 1.23
N GLN A 108 14.60 -3.26 0.08
CA GLN A 108 14.77 -4.67 -0.31
C GLN A 108 16.18 -5.01 -0.74
N MET A 109 17.01 -4.02 -1.06
CA MET A 109 18.31 -4.26 -1.68
C MET A 109 19.38 -4.63 -0.65
N LEU A 110 19.15 -4.30 0.63
CA LEU A 110 20.10 -4.60 1.70
C LEU A 110 20.03 -6.07 2.16
N PRO A 111 21.18 -6.67 2.53
CA PRO A 111 21.24 -8.04 3.02
C PRO A 111 20.59 -8.21 4.40
N PHE A 112 20.49 -9.46 4.85
CA PHE A 112 19.97 -9.84 6.18
C PHE A 112 18.51 -9.47 6.42
N ALA A 113 17.66 -9.78 5.43
CA ALA A 113 16.24 -9.43 5.44
C ALA A 113 15.51 -9.79 6.76
N GLU A 114 15.67 -11.02 7.25
CA GLU A 114 15.01 -11.46 8.49
C GLU A 114 15.39 -10.58 9.70
N ALA A 115 16.69 -10.46 9.99
CA ALA A 115 17.17 -9.68 11.14
C ALA A 115 16.79 -8.19 11.06
N ARG A 116 16.81 -7.61 9.85
CA ARG A 116 16.38 -6.22 9.62
C ARG A 116 14.89 -6.04 9.90
N MET A 117 14.05 -6.96 9.41
CA MET A 117 12.61 -6.87 9.61
C MET A 117 12.20 -7.15 11.05
N GLU A 118 12.83 -8.11 11.74
CA GLU A 118 12.61 -8.31 13.18
C GLU A 118 12.90 -7.03 13.97
N THR A 119 14.02 -6.38 13.65
CA THR A 119 14.40 -5.10 14.28
C THR A 119 13.41 -3.99 13.94
N ALA A 120 12.98 -3.89 12.68
CA ALA A 120 11.99 -2.90 12.24
C ALA A 120 10.63 -3.11 12.94
N LEU A 121 10.16 -4.35 13.08
CA LEU A 121 8.92 -4.67 13.79
C LEU A 121 9.02 -4.32 15.27
N ALA A 122 10.13 -4.63 15.94
CA ALA A 122 10.35 -4.26 17.33
C ALA A 122 10.34 -2.73 17.52
N TYR A 123 10.91 -1.99 16.56
CA TYR A 123 10.88 -0.52 16.58
C TYR A 123 9.47 0.03 16.36
N LEU A 124 8.72 -0.50 15.40
CA LEU A 124 7.31 -0.14 15.16
C LEU A 124 6.43 -0.48 16.37
N GLU A 125 6.64 -1.60 17.03
CA GLU A 125 5.96 -1.96 18.27
C GLU A 125 6.20 -0.90 19.37
N HIS A 126 7.45 -0.51 19.56
CA HIS A 126 7.82 0.53 20.52
C HIS A 126 7.22 1.91 20.18
N LEU A 127 7.23 2.30 18.90
CA LEU A 127 6.61 3.56 18.46
C LEU A 127 5.10 3.55 18.69
N THR A 128 4.43 2.48 18.28
CA THR A 128 2.96 2.35 18.36
C THR A 128 2.46 2.14 19.78
N ALA A 129 3.31 1.71 20.72
CA ALA A 129 2.97 1.66 22.14
C ALA A 129 2.66 3.05 22.75
N ARG A 130 3.08 4.14 22.09
CA ARG A 130 2.83 5.52 22.53
C ARG A 130 1.56 6.13 21.94
N VAL A 131 0.93 5.44 20.99
CA VAL A 131 -0.32 5.88 20.36
C VAL A 131 -1.46 5.80 21.38
N ALA A 132 -2.36 6.79 21.37
CA ALA A 132 -3.47 6.85 22.31
C ALA A 132 -4.38 5.61 22.17
N PRO A 133 -4.98 5.10 23.26
CA PRO A 133 -5.75 3.86 23.21
C PRO A 133 -6.94 3.87 22.23
N MET A 134 -7.58 5.02 22.00
CA MET A 134 -8.71 5.15 21.06
C MET A 134 -8.25 5.42 19.61
N THR A 135 -6.94 5.42 19.35
CA THR A 135 -6.38 5.64 18.02
C THR A 135 -5.92 4.30 17.44
N ALA A 136 -6.44 3.97 16.25
CA ALA A 136 -6.00 2.81 15.48
C ALA A 136 -4.68 3.11 14.75
N THR A 137 -3.86 2.09 14.56
CA THR A 137 -2.60 2.19 13.80
C THR A 137 -2.73 1.50 12.45
N VAL A 138 -2.31 2.17 11.37
CA VAL A 138 -2.04 1.53 10.09
C VAL A 138 -0.58 1.76 9.73
N VAL A 139 0.08 0.73 9.20
CA VAL A 139 1.48 0.80 8.75
C VAL A 139 1.54 0.39 7.29
N PHE A 140 2.08 1.27 6.46
CA PHE A 140 2.41 1.03 5.07
C PHE A 140 3.88 0.65 4.95
N LEU A 141 4.14 -0.48 4.30
CA LEU A 141 5.49 -0.93 4.01
C LEU A 141 5.67 -1.04 2.50
N GLN A 142 6.79 -0.50 2.00
CA GLN A 142 7.24 -0.63 0.62
C GLN A 142 8.52 -1.45 0.57
N GLU A 143 8.86 -1.99 -0.62
CA GLU A 143 10.05 -2.85 -0.80
C GLU A 143 10.03 -4.10 0.08
N CYS A 144 8.86 -4.68 0.25
CA CYS A 144 8.70 -5.97 0.91
C CYS A 144 9.12 -7.11 -0.03
N THR A 145 9.86 -8.10 0.48
CA THR A 145 10.26 -9.33 -0.21
C THR A 145 9.62 -10.53 0.50
N LEU A 146 9.68 -11.73 -0.09
CA LEU A 146 9.13 -12.93 0.56
C LEU A 146 9.69 -13.17 1.98
N PRO A 147 11.01 -13.09 2.23
CA PRO A 147 11.55 -13.20 3.60
C PRO A 147 11.00 -12.15 4.58
N TYR A 148 10.70 -10.93 4.10
CA TYR A 148 10.05 -9.92 4.93
C TYR A 148 8.62 -10.32 5.28
N LEU A 149 7.82 -10.76 4.30
CA LEU A 149 6.45 -11.23 4.56
C LEU A 149 6.43 -12.43 5.52
N GLU A 150 7.36 -13.37 5.38
CA GLU A 150 7.49 -14.53 6.28
C GLU A 150 7.84 -14.09 7.72
N THR A 151 8.68 -13.08 7.87
CA THR A 151 9.06 -12.52 9.17
C THR A 151 7.90 -11.75 9.82
N ILE A 152 7.20 -10.92 9.04
CA ILE A 152 5.97 -10.24 9.45
C ILE A 152 4.91 -11.25 9.90
N ALA A 153 4.69 -12.30 9.12
CA ALA A 153 3.71 -13.34 9.39
C ALA A 153 4.03 -14.18 10.65
N ARG A 154 5.30 -14.23 11.08
CA ARG A 154 5.75 -14.91 12.31
C ARG A 154 5.71 -14.04 13.57
N SER A 155 5.76 -12.72 13.42
CA SER A 155 5.79 -11.81 14.56
C SER A 155 4.53 -11.91 15.42
N GLN A 156 4.72 -12.15 16.73
CA GLN A 156 3.63 -12.24 17.69
C GLN A 156 2.86 -10.91 17.79
N TRP A 157 3.59 -9.78 17.83
CA TRP A 157 3.00 -8.44 17.84
C TRP A 157 2.06 -8.22 16.64
N VAL A 158 2.50 -8.62 15.43
CA VAL A 158 1.68 -8.54 14.22
C VAL A 158 0.45 -9.46 14.31
N ARG A 159 0.67 -10.71 14.71
CA ARG A 159 -0.39 -11.73 14.87
C ARG A 159 -1.42 -11.36 15.91
N ASP A 160 -1.10 -10.57 16.92
CA ASP A 160 -2.05 -10.15 17.95
C ASP A 160 -2.87 -8.95 17.50
N ARG A 161 -2.22 -7.97 16.86
CA ARG A 161 -2.78 -6.62 16.70
C ARG A 161 -3.26 -6.29 15.29
N PHE A 162 -2.76 -6.95 14.25
CA PHE A 162 -2.97 -6.48 12.87
C PHE A 162 -3.60 -7.54 11.96
N TYR A 163 -4.45 -7.06 11.06
CA TYR A 163 -4.63 -7.69 9.76
C TYR A 163 -3.39 -7.41 8.90
N VAL A 164 -3.04 -8.35 8.03
CA VAL A 164 -2.02 -8.14 7.00
C VAL A 164 -2.65 -8.27 5.63
N THR A 165 -2.28 -7.44 4.68
CA THR A 165 -2.85 -7.50 3.31
C THR A 165 -2.20 -8.57 2.45
N ASP A 166 -0.97 -8.96 2.76
CA ASP A 166 -0.19 -9.91 1.96
C ASP A 166 0.56 -10.87 2.88
N ILE A 167 0.42 -12.17 2.60
CA ILE A 167 1.19 -13.26 3.24
C ILE A 167 2.18 -13.91 2.25
N ASP A 168 2.03 -13.60 0.97
CA ASP A 168 2.89 -14.02 -0.14
C ASP A 168 2.85 -12.96 -1.26
N ALA A 169 3.57 -13.20 -2.35
CA ALA A 169 3.66 -12.28 -3.48
C ALA A 169 2.57 -12.50 -4.55
N SER A 170 1.47 -13.20 -4.28
CA SER A 170 0.46 -13.56 -5.28
C SER A 170 -0.21 -12.35 -5.94
N ASN A 171 -0.34 -11.24 -5.22
CA ASN A 171 -0.94 -10.00 -5.71
C ASN A 171 0.08 -8.98 -6.26
N TRP A 172 1.36 -9.34 -6.37
CA TRP A 172 2.38 -8.46 -6.97
C TRP A 172 2.64 -8.82 -8.43
N THR A 173 2.96 -7.84 -9.29
CA THR A 173 3.27 -8.11 -10.70
C THR A 173 4.52 -8.96 -10.89
N SER A 174 5.55 -8.71 -10.09
CA SER A 174 6.68 -9.62 -9.93
C SER A 174 6.68 -10.26 -8.54
N GLY A 175 7.25 -11.46 -8.45
CA GLY A 175 7.55 -12.08 -7.14
C GLY A 175 8.82 -11.53 -6.48
N HIS A 176 9.34 -10.37 -6.91
CA HIS A 176 10.60 -9.82 -6.42
C HIS A 176 10.39 -8.98 -5.17
N ALA A 177 9.67 -7.86 -5.30
CA ALA A 177 9.26 -7.03 -4.19
C ALA A 177 7.96 -6.29 -4.46
N GLY A 178 7.30 -5.84 -3.40
CA GLY A 178 6.05 -5.08 -3.49
C GLY A 178 5.72 -4.35 -2.19
N THR A 179 4.45 -3.97 -2.05
CA THR A 179 3.93 -3.28 -0.87
C THR A 179 3.08 -4.22 -0.02
N THR A 180 3.00 -3.96 1.28
CA THR A 180 2.05 -4.61 2.20
C THR A 180 1.59 -3.59 3.25
N MET A 181 0.50 -3.90 3.95
CA MET A 181 -0.02 -3.07 5.03
C MET A 181 -0.26 -3.91 6.29
N LEU A 182 0.01 -3.31 7.45
CA LEU A 182 -0.45 -3.77 8.74
C LEU A 182 -1.62 -2.89 9.17
N VAL A 183 -2.81 -3.47 9.35
CA VAL A 183 -4.04 -2.73 9.66
C VAL A 183 -4.55 -3.14 11.04
N ASP A 184 -4.69 -2.20 11.98
CA ASP A 184 -5.19 -2.50 13.33
C ASP A 184 -6.51 -3.28 13.27
N ARG A 185 -6.59 -4.41 13.97
CA ARG A 185 -7.75 -5.32 13.91
C ARG A 185 -9.05 -4.72 14.43
N ARG A 186 -8.97 -3.61 15.16
CA ARG A 186 -10.13 -2.84 15.62
C ARG A 186 -10.82 -2.08 14.49
N LEU A 187 -10.13 -1.86 13.37
CA LEU A 187 -10.71 -1.25 12.18
C LEU A 187 -11.51 -2.29 11.39
N LEU A 188 -12.66 -1.86 10.88
CA LEU A 188 -13.44 -2.66 9.94
C LEU A 188 -12.98 -2.35 8.52
N VAL A 189 -12.36 -3.33 7.86
CA VAL A 189 -11.93 -3.23 6.46
C VAL A 189 -13.11 -3.57 5.55
N THR A 190 -13.53 -2.63 4.71
CA THR A 190 -14.68 -2.76 3.80
C THR A 190 -14.26 -2.95 2.34
N ALA A 191 -13.02 -2.62 1.99
CA ALA A 191 -12.40 -2.94 0.69
C ALA A 191 -10.90 -3.17 0.85
N CYS A 192 -10.30 -3.98 -0.03
CA CYS A 192 -8.86 -4.22 -0.12
C CYS A 192 -8.57 -4.59 -1.58
N PHE A 193 -7.87 -3.71 -2.30
CA PHE A 193 -7.66 -3.86 -3.74
C PHE A 193 -6.38 -3.18 -4.21
N ARG A 194 -5.88 -3.56 -5.38
CA ARG A 194 -4.73 -2.93 -6.04
C ARG A 194 -5.11 -2.35 -7.38
N VAL A 195 -4.39 -1.31 -7.77
CA VAL A 195 -4.40 -0.77 -9.14
C VAL A 195 -2.98 -0.89 -9.66
N HIS A 196 -2.75 -1.89 -10.51
CA HIS A 196 -1.44 -2.13 -11.12
C HIS A 196 -1.22 -1.16 -12.28
N PHE A 197 -0.16 -0.37 -12.22
CA PHE A 197 0.04 0.70 -13.18
C PHE A 197 0.38 0.17 -14.57
N ILE A 198 -0.19 0.77 -15.61
CA ILE A 198 0.26 0.53 -16.97
C ILE A 198 1.63 1.19 -17.22
N GLN A 199 1.83 2.39 -16.67
CA GLN A 199 3.04 3.19 -16.80
C GLN A 199 4.00 2.89 -15.65
N THR A 200 4.72 1.78 -15.75
CA THR A 200 5.77 1.43 -14.79
C THR A 200 6.82 0.50 -15.39
N LEU A 201 8.06 0.60 -14.88
CA LEU A 201 9.17 -0.29 -15.23
C LEU A 201 9.62 -1.17 -14.06
N LEU A 202 9.18 -0.84 -12.86
CA LEU A 202 9.49 -1.56 -11.62
C LEU A 202 8.25 -2.22 -11.03
N ASP A 203 7.29 -2.57 -11.89
CA ASP A 203 6.11 -3.34 -11.54
C ASP A 203 5.29 -2.71 -10.39
N ARG A 204 5.26 -1.36 -10.37
CA ARG A 204 4.61 -0.56 -9.34
C ARG A 204 3.07 -0.69 -9.37
N ASP A 205 2.47 -0.50 -8.21
CA ASP A 205 1.02 -0.44 -8.03
C ASP A 205 0.63 0.55 -6.93
N ALA A 206 -0.65 0.91 -6.92
CA ALA A 206 -1.30 1.57 -5.80
C ALA A 206 -2.14 0.54 -5.03
N HIS A 207 -1.83 0.35 -3.76
CA HIS A 207 -2.51 -0.60 -2.91
C HIS A 207 -3.49 0.13 -2.00
N PHE A 208 -4.76 -0.20 -2.08
CA PHE A 208 -5.85 0.47 -1.37
C PHE A 208 -6.51 -0.44 -0.34
N ILE A 209 -6.91 0.18 0.77
CA ILE A 209 -7.91 -0.37 1.69
C ILE A 209 -8.95 0.71 2.00
N ASP A 210 -10.20 0.30 2.18
CA ASP A 210 -11.23 1.15 2.74
C ASP A 210 -11.52 0.69 4.17
N ILE A 211 -11.57 1.64 5.10
CA ILE A 211 -11.90 1.39 6.50
C ILE A 211 -13.10 2.19 6.94
N LEU A 212 -13.91 1.59 7.81
CA LEU A 212 -15.02 2.28 8.45
C LEU A 212 -14.56 2.98 9.73
N MET A 213 -14.85 4.27 9.85
CA MET A 213 -14.52 5.11 11.00
C MET A 213 -15.76 5.84 11.53
N ARG A 214 -15.81 6.10 12.84
CA ARG A 214 -16.86 6.94 13.43
C ARG A 214 -16.55 8.41 13.18
N ARG A 215 -17.58 9.21 12.87
CA ARG A 215 -17.48 10.67 12.93
C ARG A 215 -17.21 11.14 14.38
N PRO A 216 -16.15 11.92 14.64
CA PRO A 216 -15.89 12.46 15.97
C PRO A 216 -17.09 13.27 16.52
N GLY A 217 -17.48 13.02 17.77
CA GLY A 217 -18.48 13.83 18.50
C GLY A 217 -19.96 13.45 18.34
N THR A 218 -20.30 12.33 17.69
CA THR A 218 -21.71 11.90 17.47
C THR A 218 -22.20 10.79 18.42
N SER A 219 -21.73 10.77 19.67
CA SER A 219 -22.23 9.83 20.68
C SER A 219 -23.71 10.09 20.99
N GLY A 220 -24.63 9.43 20.28
CA GLY A 220 -26.07 9.39 20.60
C GLY A 220 -27.07 9.52 19.44
N SER A 221 -26.65 9.70 18.18
CA SER A 221 -27.57 9.73 17.02
C SER A 221 -27.85 8.32 16.48
N GLN A 222 -29.11 8.04 16.13
CA GLN A 222 -29.60 6.74 15.61
C GLN A 222 -29.41 6.53 14.09
N GLU A 223 -28.83 7.48 13.36
CA GLU A 223 -28.47 7.31 11.95
C GLU A 223 -26.98 6.98 11.83
N SER A 224 -26.63 6.02 10.96
CA SER A 224 -25.26 5.51 10.81
C SER A 224 -24.30 6.59 10.31
N ASP A 225 -23.68 7.31 11.24
CA ASP A 225 -22.62 8.32 11.05
C ASP A 225 -21.24 7.69 10.71
N ASP A 226 -21.24 6.53 10.06
CA ASP A 226 -20.02 5.82 9.70
C ASP A 226 -19.43 6.43 8.42
N LEU A 227 -18.15 6.79 8.49
CA LEU A 227 -17.37 7.37 7.41
C LEU A 227 -16.47 6.28 6.82
N ILE A 228 -16.44 6.20 5.49
CA ILE A 228 -15.47 5.37 4.76
C ILE A 228 -14.25 6.24 4.49
N LEU A 229 -13.10 5.86 5.07
CA LEU A 229 -11.80 6.46 4.80
C LEU A 229 -10.99 5.50 3.92
N ARG A 230 -10.53 5.98 2.76
CA ARG A 230 -9.68 5.23 1.85
C ARG A 230 -8.21 5.48 2.15
N LEU A 231 -7.42 4.43 2.33
CA LEU A 231 -5.99 4.51 2.57
C LEU A 231 -5.26 3.87 1.40
N CYS A 232 -4.26 4.56 0.84
CA CYS A 232 -3.52 4.14 -0.34
C CYS A 232 -2.01 4.10 -0.06
N ASN A 233 -1.44 2.90 -0.02
CA ASN A 233 0.01 2.66 0.06
C ASN A 233 0.60 2.63 -1.35
N VAL A 234 1.57 3.49 -1.61
CA VAL A 234 2.23 3.60 -2.91
C VAL A 234 3.74 3.40 -2.81
N HIS A 235 4.31 2.85 -3.87
CA HIS A 235 5.73 3.00 -4.18
C HIS A 235 5.81 3.41 -5.64
N LEU A 236 6.03 4.70 -5.91
CA LEU A 236 6.08 5.22 -7.27
C LEU A 236 7.39 4.84 -7.97
N GLU A 237 7.47 5.17 -9.26
CA GLU A 237 8.65 4.89 -10.07
C GLU A 237 9.92 5.55 -9.51
N SER A 238 10.99 4.76 -9.32
CA SER A 238 12.15 5.18 -8.51
C SER A 238 13.23 5.98 -9.23
N PHE A 239 13.33 5.87 -10.56
CA PHE A 239 14.41 6.50 -11.29
C PHE A 239 13.90 7.63 -12.17
N ASP A 240 14.81 8.54 -12.49
CA ASP A 240 14.60 9.55 -13.52
C ASP A 240 14.81 8.92 -14.90
N TRP A 241 13.76 8.29 -15.39
CA TRP A 241 13.72 7.75 -16.74
C TRP A 241 13.50 8.88 -17.74
N GLU A 242 13.94 8.69 -18.99
CA GLU A 242 13.68 9.67 -20.06
C GLU A 242 12.18 9.98 -20.24
N THR A 243 11.32 9.01 -19.92
CA THR A 243 9.87 9.19 -19.85
C THR A 243 9.42 9.41 -18.40
N PRO A 244 8.73 10.52 -18.07
CA PRO A 244 8.22 10.75 -16.73
C PRO A 244 7.01 9.85 -16.45
N LEU A 245 7.20 8.81 -15.63
CA LEU A 245 6.17 7.80 -15.35
C LEU A 245 5.29 8.17 -14.14
N ARG A 246 5.86 8.82 -13.12
CA ARG A 246 5.15 9.22 -11.88
C ARG A 246 3.89 10.09 -12.12
N PRO A 247 3.86 11.03 -13.09
CA PRO A 247 2.62 11.77 -13.37
C PRO A 247 1.45 10.89 -13.82
N ALA A 248 1.72 9.83 -14.60
CA ALA A 248 0.66 8.90 -15.00
C ALA A 248 0.19 8.01 -13.84
N GLN A 249 1.11 7.60 -12.97
CA GLN A 249 0.81 6.83 -11.75
C GLN A 249 -0.04 7.67 -10.78
N MET A 250 0.31 8.93 -10.56
CA MET A 250 -0.46 9.84 -9.72
C MET A 250 -1.86 10.13 -10.28
N ARG A 251 -2.01 10.23 -11.61
CA ARG A 251 -3.32 10.31 -12.24
C ARG A 251 -4.18 9.08 -11.96
N ALA A 252 -3.60 7.89 -12.03
CA ALA A 252 -4.30 6.64 -11.72
C ALA A 252 -4.70 6.58 -10.24
N ILE A 253 -3.81 6.98 -9.33
CA ILE A 253 -4.11 7.08 -7.90
C ILE A 253 -5.28 8.04 -7.65
N ALA A 254 -5.18 9.27 -8.15
CA ALA A 254 -6.16 10.33 -7.92
C ALA A 254 -7.57 9.93 -8.40
N LYS A 255 -7.66 9.24 -9.55
CA LYS A 255 -8.93 8.70 -10.07
C LYS A 255 -9.67 7.85 -9.02
N TYR A 256 -8.96 7.03 -8.26
CA TYR A 256 -9.56 6.15 -7.25
C TYR A 256 -9.62 6.80 -5.86
N THR A 257 -8.76 7.76 -5.56
CA THR A 257 -8.84 8.58 -4.35
C THR A 257 -10.11 9.45 -4.35
N HIS A 258 -10.50 9.98 -5.50
CA HIS A 258 -11.68 10.85 -5.67
C HIS A 258 -12.97 10.08 -6.01
N GLN A 259 -12.98 8.76 -5.87
CA GLN A 259 -14.14 7.94 -6.24
C GLN A 259 -15.34 8.21 -5.31
N ASP A 260 -16.54 8.24 -5.87
CA ASP A 260 -17.77 8.34 -5.08
C ASP A 260 -17.88 7.22 -4.02
N GLY A 261 -18.46 7.55 -2.86
CA GLY A 261 -18.69 6.61 -1.76
C GLY A 261 -17.58 6.57 -0.71
N VAL A 262 -16.45 7.24 -0.94
CA VAL A 262 -15.44 7.52 0.11
C VAL A 262 -15.65 8.93 0.67
N HIS A 263 -15.47 9.09 1.97
CA HIS A 263 -15.65 10.38 2.66
C HIS A 263 -14.36 11.17 2.79
N GLY A 264 -13.23 10.49 2.64
CA GLY A 264 -11.90 11.06 2.63
C GLY A 264 -10.91 9.99 2.20
N ALA A 265 -9.70 10.43 1.89
CA ALA A 265 -8.64 9.52 1.52
C ALA A 265 -7.26 10.03 1.96
N LEU A 266 -6.37 9.09 2.28
CA LEU A 266 -4.97 9.34 2.57
C LEU A 266 -4.11 8.51 1.61
N VAL A 267 -3.23 9.17 0.88
CA VAL A 267 -2.21 8.52 0.06
C VAL A 267 -0.88 8.76 0.75
N ALA A 268 -0.16 7.68 1.05
CA ALA A 268 1.16 7.74 1.67
C ALA A 268 2.03 6.60 1.14
N GLY A 269 3.34 6.75 1.21
CA GLY A 269 4.24 5.79 0.60
C GLY A 269 5.56 6.40 0.25
N ASP A 270 6.28 5.69 -0.61
CA ASP A 270 7.49 6.22 -1.24
C ASP A 270 7.10 6.81 -2.61
N PHE A 271 7.08 8.14 -2.70
CA PHE A 271 6.73 8.84 -3.92
C PHE A 271 7.91 8.98 -4.88
N ASN A 272 9.14 8.68 -4.45
CA ASN A 272 10.37 8.91 -5.21
C ASN A 272 10.37 10.31 -5.87
N SER A 273 10.04 11.34 -5.08
CA SER A 273 10.01 12.74 -5.52
C SER A 273 11.43 13.24 -5.78
N LEU A 274 11.90 13.04 -7.01
CA LEU A 274 13.30 13.26 -7.42
C LEU A 274 13.44 14.37 -8.46
N GLN A 275 12.34 14.76 -9.12
CA GLN A 275 12.33 15.64 -10.28
C GLN A 275 11.51 16.90 -10.00
N PRO A 276 11.80 18.03 -10.67
CA PRO A 276 11.05 19.26 -10.48
C PRO A 276 9.54 19.14 -10.73
N TYR A 277 9.12 18.21 -11.59
CA TYR A 277 7.69 17.98 -11.82
C TYR A 277 6.99 17.30 -10.64
N ASP A 278 7.72 16.62 -9.75
CA ASP A 278 7.14 15.91 -8.59
C ASP A 278 6.53 16.87 -7.58
N ILE A 279 7.10 18.09 -7.46
CA ILE A 279 6.68 19.14 -6.53
C ILE A 279 5.18 19.47 -6.68
N ILE A 280 4.66 19.45 -7.90
CA ILE A 280 3.29 19.90 -8.17
C ILE A 280 2.28 18.75 -8.31
N LEU A 281 2.72 17.49 -8.33
CA LEU A 281 1.85 16.34 -8.63
C LEU A 281 0.66 16.23 -7.68
N HIS A 282 0.84 16.59 -6.41
CA HIS A 282 -0.27 16.60 -5.47
C HIS A 282 -1.33 17.63 -5.88
N THR A 283 -0.94 18.89 -6.14
CA THR A 283 -1.87 19.95 -6.54
C THR A 283 -2.52 19.72 -7.90
N GLU A 284 -1.80 19.20 -8.89
CA GLU A 284 -2.34 18.87 -10.22
C GLU A 284 -3.47 17.83 -10.16
N HIS A 285 -3.50 17.05 -9.08
CA HIS A 285 -4.48 16.00 -8.83
C HIS A 285 -5.45 16.32 -7.70
N GLU A 286 -5.56 17.59 -7.30
CA GLU A 286 -6.47 18.05 -6.24
C GLU A 286 -6.23 17.36 -4.89
N LEU A 287 -4.99 16.96 -4.64
CA LEU A 287 -4.52 16.44 -3.38
C LEU A 287 -3.77 17.54 -2.60
N ARG A 288 -3.70 17.38 -1.29
CA ARG A 288 -2.95 18.27 -0.40
C ARG A 288 -1.82 17.50 0.26
N ASP A 289 -0.66 18.12 0.33
CA ASP A 289 0.47 17.57 1.04
C ASP A 289 0.30 17.81 2.56
N ALA A 290 0.36 16.75 3.35
CA ALA A 290 0.17 16.85 4.79
C ALA A 290 1.25 17.69 5.47
N PHE A 291 2.52 17.57 5.07
CA PHE A 291 3.62 18.33 5.64
C PHE A 291 3.41 19.84 5.41
N LEU A 292 3.02 20.23 4.20
CA LEU A 292 2.72 21.62 3.87
C LEU A 292 1.46 22.13 4.60
N GLU A 293 0.37 21.34 4.66
CA GLU A 293 -0.86 21.74 5.35
C GLU A 293 -0.66 21.89 6.87
N PHE A 294 0.32 21.19 7.46
CA PHE A 294 0.71 21.34 8.86
C PHE A 294 1.76 22.43 9.10
N GLY A 295 2.05 23.25 8.10
CA GLY A 295 2.89 24.45 8.21
C GLY A 295 4.37 24.24 7.89
N GLY A 296 4.74 23.08 7.35
CA GLY A 296 6.02 22.88 6.70
C GLY A 296 6.14 23.72 5.43
N GLN A 297 7.37 23.87 4.93
CA GLN A 297 7.63 24.59 3.67
C GLN A 297 8.29 23.66 2.65
N GLU A 298 8.03 23.93 1.36
CA GLU A 298 8.72 23.25 0.27
C GLU A 298 10.25 23.36 0.45
N ASP A 299 10.96 22.29 0.11
CA ASP A 299 12.43 22.17 0.25
C ASP A 299 12.97 22.19 1.70
N GLU A 300 12.12 22.11 2.73
CA GLU A 300 12.59 21.91 4.11
C GLU A 300 13.03 20.46 4.35
N GLU A 301 14.24 20.29 4.93
CA GLU A 301 14.82 18.96 5.22
C GLU A 301 13.91 18.10 6.12
N ALA A 302 13.10 18.72 6.99
CA ALA A 302 12.14 18.01 7.83
C ALA A 302 10.99 17.35 7.04
N GLY A 303 10.73 17.81 5.82
CA GLY A 303 9.75 17.24 4.89
C GLY A 303 10.35 16.21 3.94
N PHE A 304 11.67 16.00 3.94
CA PHE A 304 12.29 14.95 3.13
C PHE A 304 12.04 13.59 3.79
N THR A 305 11.26 12.76 3.11
CA THR A 305 10.88 11.40 3.52
C THR A 305 11.51 10.34 2.66
#